data_AF-A0A7J7XQ25-F1
#
_entry.id   AF-A0A7J7XQ25-F1
#
_cell.length_a   1.000
_cell.length_b   1.000
_cell.length_c   1.000
_cell.angle_alpha   90.00
_cell.angle_beta   90.00
_cell.angle_gamma   90.00
#
_symmetry.space_group_name_H-M   'P 1'
#
loop_
_entity.id
_entity.type
_entity.pdbx_description
1 polymer ?
#
loop_
_entity_poly.entity_id
_entity_poly.type
_entity_poly.pdbx_seq_one_letter_code
_entity_poly.pdbx_strand_id
1 'polypeptide(L)'
;MGNSALRAHVETAQKTGVFQLKDRGLTEFPSELQKLTSNLRTIDLSNNKIESLPPMIIGKFILLKSLSLNNNKLSMAFASGKVLLLISC
;
A
#
# COMPACT_ATOMS: atom_id res chain seq x y z
N MET A 1 -17.26 -0.92 -13.17
CA MET A 1 -17.39 0.18 -12.16
C MET A 1 -16.24 0.23 -11.13
N GLY A 2 -15.10 -0.46 -11.33
CA GLY A 2 -14.06 -0.62 -10.29
C GLY A 2 -13.04 0.52 -10.13
N ASN A 3 -12.84 1.39 -11.14
CA ASN A 3 -11.78 2.40 -11.11
C ASN A 3 -12.11 3.71 -10.39
N SER A 4 -13.39 4.00 -10.16
CA SER A 4 -13.83 5.27 -9.56
C SER A 4 -13.48 5.36 -8.07
N ALA A 5 -13.57 4.23 -7.36
CA ALA A 5 -13.29 4.17 -5.93
C ALA A 5 -11.80 4.40 -5.64
N LEU A 6 -10.89 3.80 -6.43
CA LEU A 6 -9.45 3.96 -6.23
C LEU A 6 -9.02 5.43 -6.34
N ARG A 7 -9.49 6.13 -7.38
CA ARG A 7 -9.16 7.54 -7.62
C ARG A 7 -9.56 8.45 -6.46
N ALA A 8 -10.78 8.27 -5.93
CA ALA A 8 -11.25 9.07 -4.79
C ALA A 8 -10.39 8.85 -3.52
N HIS A 9 -9.93 7.63 -3.27
CA HIS A 9 -9.05 7.34 -2.13
C HIS A 9 -7.64 7.91 -2.36
N VAL A 10 -7.13 7.89 -3.60
CA VAL A 10 -5.86 8.52 -3.96
C VAL A 10 -5.93 10.04 -3.76
N GLU A 11 -6.99 10.70 -4.22
CA GLU A 11 -7.19 12.15 -4.03
C GLU A 11 -7.30 12.52 -2.54
N THR A 12 -7.99 11.69 -1.75
CA THR A 12 -8.08 11.88 -0.29
C THR A 12 -6.70 11.71 0.35
N ALA A 13 -5.96 10.67 -0.04
CA ALA A 13 -4.64 10.39 0.50
C ALA A 13 -3.58 11.42 0.11
N GLN A 14 -3.77 12.12 -1.01
CA GLN A 14 -2.96 13.28 -1.38
C GLN A 14 -3.13 14.45 -0.39
N LYS A 15 -4.31 14.59 0.21
CA LYS A 15 -4.59 15.66 1.18
C LYS A 15 -4.21 15.25 2.61
N THR A 16 -4.47 14.00 2.97
CA THR A 16 -4.31 13.51 4.35
C THR A 16 -2.96 12.85 4.62
N GLY A 17 -2.26 12.39 3.58
CA GLY A 17 -1.07 11.55 3.71
C GLY A 17 -1.38 10.13 4.19
N VAL A 18 -2.66 9.73 4.20
CA VAL A 18 -3.13 8.42 4.66
C VAL A 18 -3.93 7.76 3.56
N PHE A 19 -3.42 6.64 3.06
CA PHE A 19 -4.11 5.83 2.05
C PHE A 19 -4.65 4.56 2.70
N GLN A 20 -5.96 4.35 2.63
CA GLN A 20 -6.60 3.16 3.18
C GLN A 20 -7.53 2.57 2.15
N LEU A 21 -7.32 1.29 1.83
CA LEU A 21 -8.16 0.58 0.88
C LEU A 21 -8.27 -0.89 1.30
N LYS A 22 -9.23 -1.14 2.19
CA LYS A 22 -9.49 -2.45 2.77
C LYS A 22 -10.60 -3.18 2.00
N ASP A 23 -10.50 -4.52 1.91
CA ASP A 23 -11.58 -5.38 1.41
C ASP A 23 -12.00 -5.08 -0.05
N ARG A 24 -11.03 -4.75 -0.91
CA ARG A 24 -11.29 -4.44 -2.33
C ARG A 24 -10.85 -5.53 -3.29
N GLY A 25 -10.35 -6.64 -2.77
CA GLY A 25 -9.89 -7.75 -3.58
C GLY A 25 -8.73 -7.37 -4.52
N LEU A 26 -7.92 -6.37 -4.14
CA LEU A 26 -6.76 -5.95 -4.94
C LEU A 26 -5.77 -7.10 -5.07
N THR A 27 -5.41 -7.45 -6.30
CA THR A 27 -4.40 -8.47 -6.60
C THR A 27 -2.99 -7.90 -6.69
N GLU A 28 -2.88 -6.60 -6.95
CA GLU A 28 -1.62 -5.88 -7.13
C GLU A 28 -1.60 -4.58 -6.32
N PHE A 29 -0.39 -4.07 -6.05
CA PHE A 29 -0.21 -2.77 -5.41
C PHE A 29 -0.62 -1.63 -6.36
N PRO A 30 -1.42 -0.65 -5.93
CA PRO A 30 -1.91 0.40 -6.83
C PRO A 30 -0.77 1.32 -7.31
N SER A 31 -0.49 1.27 -8.61
CA SER A 31 0.57 2.09 -9.25
C SER A 31 0.34 3.60 -9.09
N GLU A 32 -0.91 4.05 -8.94
CA GLU A 32 -1.22 5.47 -8.73
C GLU A 32 -0.66 6.03 -7.42
N LEU A 33 -0.38 5.18 -6.42
CA LEU A 33 0.29 5.59 -5.19
C LEU A 33 1.73 6.05 -5.42
N GLN A 34 2.34 5.70 -6.56
CA GLN A 34 3.67 6.18 -6.93
C GLN A 34 3.71 7.72 -7.00
N LYS A 35 2.61 8.37 -7.39
CA LYS A 35 2.51 9.84 -7.44
C LYS A 35 2.46 10.48 -6.05
N LEU A 36 2.17 9.69 -5.02
CA LEU A 36 1.99 10.14 -3.64
C LEU A 36 3.14 9.71 -2.72
N THR A 37 4.25 9.21 -3.28
CA THR A 37 5.39 8.70 -2.50
C THR A 37 6.01 9.73 -1.56
N SER A 38 5.92 11.01 -1.92
CA SER A 38 6.46 12.13 -1.15
C SER A 38 5.48 12.68 -0.09
N ASN A 39 4.27 12.13 0.03
CA ASN A 39 3.23 12.64 0.93
C ASN A 39 2.68 11.55 1.86
N LEU A 40 2.65 10.29 1.41
CA LEU A 40 2.09 9.20 2.19
C LEU A 40 2.94 8.85 3.42
N ARG A 41 2.27 8.88 4.57
CA ARG A 41 2.79 8.51 5.90
C ARG A 41 2.25 7.17 6.37
N THR A 42 1.02 6.85 5.97
CA THR A 42 0.34 5.60 6.34
C THR A 42 -0.32 4.99 5.12
N ILE A 43 -0.08 3.70 4.90
CA ILE A 43 -0.74 2.90 3.86
C ILE A 43 -1.36 1.68 4.52
N ASP A 44 -2.67 1.51 4.40
CA ASP A 44 -3.41 0.32 4.82
C ASP A 44 -4.06 -0.34 3.60
N LEU A 45 -3.57 -1.53 3.26
CA LEU A 45 -4.05 -2.37 2.18
C LEU A 45 -4.49 -3.74 2.71
N SER A 46 -4.89 -3.81 3.99
CA SER A 46 -5.26 -5.06 4.64
C SER A 46 -6.53 -5.68 4.01
N ASN A 47 -6.73 -6.99 4.19
CA ASN A 47 -7.85 -7.75 3.59
C ASN A 47 -7.93 -7.57 2.07
N ASN A 48 -6.82 -7.73 1.37
CA ASN A 48 -6.82 -7.79 -0.08
C ASN A 48 -6.22 -9.12 -0.54
N LYS A 49 -5.95 -9.25 -1.83
CA LYS A 49 -5.37 -10.45 -2.45
C LYS A 49 -4.01 -10.14 -3.05
N ILE A 50 -3.28 -9.17 -2.48
CA ILE A 50 -2.00 -8.71 -3.04
C ILE A 50 -0.98 -9.84 -2.91
N GLU A 51 -0.44 -10.27 -4.04
CA GLU A 51 0.50 -11.41 -4.09
C GLU A 51 1.96 -10.95 -4.00
N SER A 52 2.26 -9.75 -4.52
CA SER A 52 3.60 -9.18 -4.51
C SER A 52 3.56 -7.65 -4.34
N LEU A 53 4.63 -7.12 -3.74
CA LEU A 53 4.86 -5.68 -3.65
C LEU A 53 5.95 -5.29 -4.64
N PRO A 54 5.76 -4.21 -5.43
CA PRO A 54 6.80 -3.73 -6.33
C PRO A 54 7.91 -3.01 -5.52
N PRO A 55 9.11 -3.59 -5.39
CA PRO A 55 10.18 -3.02 -4.55
C PRO A 55 10.59 -1.61 -5.01
N MET A 56 10.53 -1.36 -6.32
CA MET A 56 10.84 -0.06 -6.91
C MET A 56 9.88 1.06 -6.48
N ILE A 57 8.65 0.74 -6.09
CA ILE A 57 7.67 1.73 -5.61
C ILE A 57 7.75 1.82 -4.09
N ILE A 58 7.81 0.69 -3.39
CA ILE A 58 7.90 0.66 -1.92
C ILE A 58 9.13 1.43 -1.41
N GLY A 59 10.27 1.31 -2.09
CA GLY A 59 11.48 2.06 -1.74
C GLY A 59 11.41 3.57 -1.95
N LYS A 60 10.39 4.08 -2.67
CA LYS A 60 10.22 5.53 -2.92
C LYS A 60 9.44 6.25 -1.82
N PHE A 61 8.73 5.53 -0.96
CA PHE A 61 7.94 6.19 0.09
C PHE A 61 8.82 6.67 1.26
N ILE A 62 9.45 7.83 1.07
CA ILE A 62 10.41 8.41 2.02
C ILE A 62 9.78 8.86 3.36
N LEU A 63 8.48 9.17 3.37
CA LEU A 63 7.76 9.64 4.55
C LEU A 63 6.91 8.55 5.23
N LEU A 64 6.92 7.32 4.70
CA LEU A 64 6.07 6.25 5.18
C LEU A 64 6.53 5.79 6.56
N LYS A 65 5.62 5.89 7.53
CA LYS A 65 5.82 5.46 8.92
C LYS A 65 5.12 4.14 9.20
N SER A 66 4.03 3.85 8.49
CA SER A 66 3.21 2.67 8.72
C SER A 66 2.71 2.07 7.40
N LEU A 67 2.92 0.77 7.23
CA LEU A 67 2.43 -0.01 6.10
C LEU A 67 1.74 -1.27 6.65
N SER A 68 0.43 -1.36 6.47
CA SER A 68 -0.39 -2.51 6.87
C SER A 68 -0.80 -3.29 5.62
N LEU A 69 -0.41 -4.56 5.59
CA LEU A 69 -0.69 -5.49 4.50
C LEU A 69 -1.27 -6.81 5.03
N ASN A 70 -1.91 -6.75 6.20
CA ASN A 70 -2.45 -7.93 6.86
C ASN A 70 -3.51 -8.60 5.99
N ASN A 71 -3.60 -9.93 6.09
CA ASN A 71 -4.62 -10.69 5.38
C ASN A 71 -4.56 -10.47 3.84
N ASN A 72 -3.33 -10.50 3.29
CA ASN A 72 -3.03 -10.53 1.86
C ASN A 72 -2.37 -11.87 1.48
N LYS A 73 -2.12 -12.09 0.20
CA LYS A 73 -1.47 -13.29 -0.34
C LYS A 73 0.03 -13.09 -0.55
N LEU A 74 0.65 -12.22 0.23
CA LEU A 74 2.06 -11.87 0.06
C LEU A 74 2.93 -13.10 0.29
N SER A 75 3.56 -13.58 -0.78
CA SER A 75 4.58 -14.61 -0.66
C SER A 75 5.82 -13.98 -0.06
N MET A 76 6.29 -14.53 1.06
CA MET A 76 7.32 -13.96 1.94
C MET A 76 8.71 -13.97 1.29
N ALA A 77 8.94 -13.13 0.29
CA ALA A 77 10.23 -12.96 -0.38
C ALA A 77 10.96 -11.66 0.02
N PHE A 78 10.45 -10.89 0.98
CA PHE A 78 11.05 -9.62 1.40
C PHE A 78 11.78 -9.76 2.74
N ALA A 79 13.00 -10.27 2.68
CA ALA A 79 13.98 -10.17 3.76
C ALA A 79 15.14 -9.29 3.29
N SER A 80 14.97 -7.95 3.27
CA SER A 80 16.08 -7.02 3.46
C SER A 80 15.59 -5.57 3.50
N GLY A 81 15.84 -4.89 4.63
CA GLY A 81 16.02 -3.45 4.65
C GLY A 81 14.78 -2.59 4.90
N LYS A 82 14.61 -2.18 6.17
CA LYS A 82 13.95 -0.94 6.62
C LYS A 82 12.43 -0.78 6.57
N VAL A 83 11.65 -1.79 6.21
CA VAL A 83 10.20 -1.77 6.50
C VAL A 83 9.93 -2.79 7.58
N LEU A 84 9.64 -2.34 8.80
CA LEU A 84 9.08 -3.17 9.86
C LEU A 84 7.66 -3.55 9.42
N LEU A 85 7.55 -4.52 8.50
CA LEU A 85 6.29 -5.10 8.14
C LEU A 85 5.79 -5.81 9.40
N LEU A 86 4.83 -5.20 10.09
CA LEU A 86 3.96 -5.90 11.03
C LEU A 86 3.11 -6.86 10.20
N ILE A 87 3.74 -7.93 9.70
CA ILE A 87 3.02 -9.12 9.24
C ILE A 87 2.69 -9.84 10.53
N SER A 88 1.60 -9.42 11.17
CA SER A 88 0.99 -10.26 12.19
C SER A 88 0.41 -11.44 11.44
N CYS A 89 1.21 -12.50 11.31
CA CYS A 89 0.65 -13.86 11.28
C CYS A 89 -0.17 -14.08 12.55
#